data_AF-A0A2H9TA14-F1
#
_entry.id   AF-A0A2H9TA14-F1
#
_cell.length_a   1.000
_cell.length_b   1.000
_cell.length_c   1.000
_cell.angle_alpha   90.00
_cell.angle_beta   90.00
_cell.angle_gamma   90.00
#
_symmetry.space_group_name_H-M   'P 1'
#
loop_
_entity.id
_entity.type
_entity.pdbx_description
1 polymer ?
#
loop_
_entity_poly.entity_id
_entity_poly.type
_entity_poly.pdbx_seq_one_letter_code
_entity_poly.pdbx_strand_id
1 'polypeptide(L)'
;MLEALELLGKQLNSIYLEKQPHSGRPFWLTELPWQTEHEEQEVILRLQRPFLMDRPKESIVHLIQTQSYLAHLIFRTAERLSYPVSPMPNAMSNALKLLCYAFNDACQLLQDRVKHMDALHHARYRKEHARALRHLYQQQALHGKRIETASHQLRHALAEENGSLSSLDSVMLMLTLDDLCEIMGRIRALLTSLQQY
;
A
#
# COMPACT_ATOMS: atom_id res chain seq x y z
N MET A 1 -8.07 3.91 -3.51
CA MET A 1 -7.05 2.95 -2.99
C MET A 1 -5.82 2.80 -3.89
N LEU A 2 -5.93 2.35 -5.15
CA LEU A 2 -4.76 2.16 -6.03
C LEU A 2 -3.98 3.46 -6.32
N GLU A 3 -4.70 4.57 -6.43
CA GLU A 3 -4.10 5.90 -6.55
C GLU A 3 -3.32 6.29 -5.29
N ALA A 4 -3.89 6.04 -4.10
CA ALA A 4 -3.19 6.30 -2.84
C ALA A 4 -1.90 5.47 -2.70
N LEU A 5 -1.89 4.20 -3.14
CA LEU A 5 -0.67 3.38 -3.20
C LEU A 5 0.39 3.98 -4.13
N GLU A 6 -0.02 4.51 -5.29
CA GLU A 6 0.87 5.18 -6.22
C GLU A 6 1.51 6.42 -5.61
N LEU A 7 0.70 7.25 -4.95
CA LEU A 7 1.12 8.48 -4.32
C LEU A 7 2.09 8.19 -3.16
N LEU A 8 1.83 7.14 -2.38
CA LEU A 8 2.76 6.65 -1.36
C LEU A 8 4.08 6.18 -1.98
N GLY A 9 4.05 5.43 -3.08
CA GLY A 9 5.25 4.99 -3.79
C GLY A 9 6.11 6.15 -4.31
N LYS A 10 5.45 7.19 -4.87
CA LYS A 10 6.10 8.44 -5.29
C LYS A 10 6.74 9.18 -4.12
N GLN A 11 6.04 9.26 -2.99
CA GLN A 11 6.54 9.94 -1.80
C GLN A 11 7.72 9.20 -1.15
N LEU A 12 7.66 7.87 -1.08
CA LEU A 12 8.77 7.04 -0.63
C LEU A 12 10.03 7.25 -1.50
N ASN A 13 9.85 7.31 -2.83
CA ASN A 13 10.94 7.64 -3.76
C ASN A 13 11.50 9.05 -3.58
N SER A 14 10.68 10.04 -3.24
CA SER A 14 11.17 11.42 -3.02
C SER A 14 12.14 11.50 -1.85
N ILE A 15 11.90 10.72 -0.78
CA ILE A 15 12.79 10.62 0.37
C ILE A 15 14.14 10.04 -0.05
N TYR A 16 14.13 8.93 -0.81
CA TYR A 16 15.36 8.33 -1.30
C TYR A 16 16.17 9.27 -2.21
N LEU A 17 15.50 10.04 -3.08
CA LEU A 17 16.18 10.96 -4.00
C LEU A 17 16.68 12.25 -3.32
N GLU A 18 16.51 12.39 -2.00
CA GLU A 18 16.79 13.62 -1.24
C GLU A 18 16.16 14.87 -1.86
N LYS A 19 15.13 14.68 -2.69
CA LYS A 19 14.31 15.76 -3.20
C LYS A 19 13.49 16.18 -2.01
N GLN A 20 13.96 17.22 -1.32
CA GLN A 20 13.30 17.73 -0.13
C GLN A 20 11.79 17.70 -0.34
N PRO A 21 11.02 17.13 0.60
CA PRO A 21 9.57 17.20 0.50
C PRO A 21 9.23 18.67 0.30
N HIS A 22 8.54 18.97 -0.80
CA HIS A 22 8.04 20.31 -1.07
C HIS A 22 7.45 20.85 0.23
N SER A 23 7.86 22.04 0.64
CA SER A 23 7.53 22.65 1.92
C SER A 23 6.01 22.61 2.19
N GLY A 24 5.53 21.56 2.85
CA GLY A 24 4.11 21.37 3.14
C GLY A 24 3.59 19.93 3.02
N ARG A 25 2.49 19.68 3.73
CA ARG A 25 1.70 18.45 3.65
C ARG A 25 1.13 18.31 2.23
N PRO A 26 1.35 17.17 1.53
CA PRO A 26 0.74 16.92 0.23
C PRO A 26 -0.79 17.12 0.26
N PHE A 27 -1.34 17.85 -0.72
CA PHE A 27 -2.76 18.20 -0.77
C PHE A 27 -3.69 16.97 -0.71
N TRP A 28 -3.31 15.89 -1.37
CA TRP A 28 -4.07 14.65 -1.41
C TRP A 28 -4.24 13.98 -0.04
N LEU A 29 -3.36 14.26 0.93
CA LEU A 29 -3.52 13.78 2.32
C LEU A 29 -4.61 14.52 3.10
N THR A 30 -5.12 15.62 2.55
CA THR A 30 -6.25 16.35 3.13
C THR A 30 -7.57 15.87 2.54
N GLU A 31 -7.63 15.64 1.23
CA GLU A 31 -8.89 15.30 0.55
C GLU A 31 -9.20 13.80 0.50
N LEU A 32 -8.21 12.94 0.16
CA LEU A 32 -8.46 11.52 -0.08
C LEU A 32 -8.97 10.74 1.14
N PRO A 33 -8.57 11.04 2.40
CA PRO A 33 -9.16 10.38 3.57
C PRO A 33 -10.67 10.61 3.66
N TRP A 34 -11.10 11.87 3.54
CA TRP A 34 -12.51 12.23 3.62
C TRP A 34 -13.33 11.60 2.48
N GLN A 35 -12.79 11.64 1.25
CA GLN A 35 -13.44 11.01 0.10
C GLN A 35 -13.59 9.50 0.29
N THR A 36 -12.58 8.83 0.82
CA THR A 36 -12.63 7.38 1.08
C THR A 36 -13.70 7.03 2.12
N GLU A 37 -13.78 7.77 3.22
CA GLU A 37 -14.80 7.57 4.26
C GLU A 37 -16.22 7.82 3.71
N HIS A 38 -16.38 8.86 2.90
CA HIS A 38 -17.66 9.19 2.27
C HIS A 38 -18.12 8.09 1.30
N GLU A 39 -17.21 7.59 0.44
CA GLU A 39 -17.50 6.50 -0.49
C GLU A 39 -17.86 5.19 0.24
N GLU A 40 -17.13 4.85 1.31
CA GLU A 40 -17.46 3.68 2.14
C GLU A 40 -18.89 3.80 2.71
N GLN A 41 -19.22 4.94 3.31
CA GLN A 41 -20.54 5.18 3.89
C GLN A 41 -21.64 5.10 2.82
N GLU A 42 -21.43 5.69 1.65
CA GLU A 42 -22.37 5.61 0.53
C GLU A 42 -22.64 4.16 0.13
N VAL A 43 -21.60 3.33 0.00
CA VAL A 43 -21.78 1.94 -0.40
C VAL A 43 -22.49 1.14 0.69
N ILE A 44 -22.13 1.32 1.96
CA ILE A 44 -22.82 0.68 3.09
C ILE A 44 -24.30 1.05 3.11
N LEU A 45 -24.64 2.33 2.95
CA LEU A 45 -26.03 2.80 2.89
C LEU A 45 -26.81 2.20 1.71
N ARG A 46 -26.17 2.04 0.55
CA ARG A 46 -26.79 1.38 -0.62
C ARG A 46 -27.01 -0.11 -0.36
N LEU A 47 -26.07 -0.79 0.29
CA LEU A 47 -26.16 -2.21 0.64
C LEU A 47 -27.27 -2.51 1.66
N GLN A 48 -27.66 -1.53 2.49
CA GLN A 48 -28.78 -1.68 3.42
C GLN A 48 -30.14 -1.76 2.70
N ARG A 49 -30.24 -1.26 1.46
CA ARG A 49 -31.47 -1.36 0.66
C ARG A 49 -31.73 -2.81 0.22
N PRO A 50 -33.00 -3.23 0.08
CA PRO A 50 -33.32 -4.53 -0.49
C PRO A 50 -32.97 -4.56 -1.97
N PHE A 51 -32.07 -5.47 -2.36
CA PHE A 51 -31.65 -5.68 -3.75
C PHE A 51 -31.27 -7.16 -3.95
N LEU A 52 -31.54 -7.71 -5.13
CA LEU A 52 -31.07 -9.04 -5.49
C LEU A 52 -29.58 -8.96 -5.84
N MET A 53 -28.74 -9.63 -5.07
CA MET A 53 -27.30 -9.70 -5.31
C MET A 53 -26.83 -11.14 -5.37
N ASP A 54 -25.89 -11.40 -6.25
CA ASP A 54 -25.23 -12.70 -6.38
C ASP A 54 -24.28 -13.01 -5.20
N ARG A 55 -24.07 -12.05 -4.28
CA ARG A 55 -23.11 -12.14 -3.17
C ARG A 55 -23.73 -11.75 -1.82
N PRO A 56 -23.30 -12.39 -0.70
CA PRO A 56 -23.68 -11.98 0.64
C PRO A 56 -23.26 -10.52 0.92
N LYS A 57 -24.14 -9.76 1.58
CA LYS A 57 -23.88 -8.35 1.91
C LYS A 57 -22.66 -8.21 2.82
N GLU A 58 -22.51 -9.14 3.76
CA GLU A 58 -21.44 -9.19 4.74
C GLU A 58 -20.06 -9.32 4.08
N SER A 59 -19.96 -10.13 3.01
CA SER A 59 -18.72 -10.29 2.25
C SER A 59 -18.32 -9.00 1.54
N ILE A 60 -19.30 -8.24 1.01
CA ILE A 60 -19.06 -6.96 0.35
C ILE A 60 -18.64 -5.91 1.38
N VAL A 61 -19.34 -5.84 2.52
CA VAL A 61 -19.00 -4.92 3.63
C VAL A 61 -17.58 -5.20 4.13
N HIS A 62 -17.21 -6.46 4.36
CA HIS A 62 -15.86 -6.82 4.78
C HIS A 62 -14.79 -6.39 3.76
N LEU A 63 -15.06 -6.55 2.46
CA LEU A 63 -14.15 -6.12 1.41
C LEU A 63 -13.93 -4.59 1.44
N ILE A 64 -15.01 -3.83 1.57
CA ILE A 64 -14.97 -2.35 1.64
C ILE A 64 -14.21 -1.90 2.88
N GLN A 65 -14.55 -2.43 4.05
CA GLN A 65 -13.86 -2.09 5.31
C GLN A 65 -12.37 -2.40 5.25
N THR A 66 -11.99 -3.52 4.60
CA THR A 66 -10.57 -3.85 4.40
C THR A 66 -9.88 -2.86 3.45
N GLN A 67 -10.57 -2.40 2.41
CA GLN A 67 -10.05 -1.38 1.49
C GLN A 67 -9.90 -0.01 2.16
N SER A 68 -10.89 0.40 2.96
CA SER A 68 -10.84 1.64 3.74
C SER A 68 -9.71 1.63 4.76
N TYR A 69 -9.59 0.53 5.53
CA TYR A 69 -8.47 0.37 6.46
C TYR A 69 -7.11 0.49 5.75
N LEU A 70 -6.97 -0.16 4.59
CA LEU A 70 -5.76 -0.07 3.78
C LEU A 70 -5.48 1.38 3.33
N ALA A 71 -6.52 2.11 2.92
CA ALA A 71 -6.39 3.52 2.55
C ALA A 71 -5.91 4.38 3.73
N HIS A 72 -6.49 4.21 4.93
CA HIS A 72 -6.04 4.91 6.13
C HIS A 72 -4.60 4.59 6.50
N LEU A 73 -4.18 3.33 6.36
CA LEU A 73 -2.81 2.91 6.60
C LEU A 73 -1.85 3.60 5.61
N ILE A 74 -2.24 3.69 4.34
CA ILE A 74 -1.49 4.42 3.30
C ILE A 74 -1.38 5.91 3.66
N PHE A 75 -2.50 6.56 4.02
CA PHE A 75 -2.52 7.98 4.38
C PHE A 75 -1.63 8.28 5.59
N ARG A 76 -1.72 7.45 6.64
CA ARG A 76 -0.85 7.57 7.83
C ARG A 76 0.62 7.43 7.46
N THR A 77 0.95 6.45 6.62
CA THR A 77 2.34 6.21 6.19
C THR A 77 2.86 7.40 5.39
N ALA A 78 2.06 7.91 4.45
CA ALA A 78 2.42 9.06 3.64
C ALA A 78 2.51 10.36 4.47
N GLU A 79 1.63 10.55 5.45
CA GLU A 79 1.74 11.66 6.41
C GLU A 79 3.07 11.58 7.17
N ARG A 80 3.45 10.39 7.64
CA ARG A 80 4.75 10.17 8.30
C ARG A 80 5.93 10.52 7.39
N LEU A 81 5.84 10.17 6.12
CA LEU A 81 6.85 10.45 5.10
C LEU A 81 6.84 11.91 4.61
N SER A 82 5.90 12.74 5.07
CA SER A 82 5.87 14.18 4.73
C SER A 82 6.72 15.02 5.68
N TYR A 83 7.08 14.47 6.84
CA TYR A 83 7.97 15.13 7.78
C TYR A 83 9.41 15.09 7.26
N PRO A 84 10.18 16.18 7.43
CA PRO A 84 11.59 16.20 7.06
C PRO A 84 12.35 15.17 7.90
N VAL A 85 13.14 14.33 7.25
CA VAL A 85 14.01 13.33 7.89
C VAL A 85 15.45 13.81 7.78
N SER A 86 16.24 13.58 8.83
CA SER A 86 17.69 13.81 8.78
C SER A 86 18.34 13.02 7.64
N PRO A 87 19.44 13.52 7.04
CA PRO A 87 20.17 12.79 6.00
C PRO A 87 20.53 11.38 6.47
N MET A 88 20.22 10.38 5.66
CA MET A 88 20.50 8.98 6.01
C MET A 88 21.97 8.61 5.74
N PRO A 89 22.60 7.81 6.62
CA PRO A 89 23.90 7.22 6.33
C PRO A 89 23.90 6.39 5.03
N ASN A 90 25.04 6.35 4.34
CA ASN A 90 25.18 5.62 3.06
C ASN A 90 24.78 4.14 3.16
N ALA A 91 25.10 3.48 4.28
CA ALA A 91 24.73 2.09 4.53
C ALA A 91 23.21 1.89 4.52
N MET A 92 22.46 2.83 5.10
CA MET A 92 21.00 2.83 5.16
C MET A 92 20.36 3.24 3.82
N SER A 93 21.00 4.16 3.08
CA SER A 93 20.51 4.63 1.77
C SER A 93 20.35 3.50 0.75
N ASN A 94 21.30 2.55 0.70
CA ASN A 94 21.20 1.39 -0.18
C ASN A 94 20.02 0.47 0.17
N ALA A 95 19.80 0.20 1.46
CA ALA A 95 18.67 -0.63 1.91
C ALA A 95 17.33 0.09 1.65
N LEU A 96 17.26 1.40 1.89
CA LEU A 96 16.09 2.22 1.56
C LEU A 96 15.80 2.19 0.06
N LYS A 97 16.82 2.29 -0.79
CA LYS A 97 16.69 2.19 -2.26
C LYS A 97 16.04 0.87 -2.68
N LEU A 98 16.53 -0.24 -2.13
CA LEU A 98 15.98 -1.57 -2.44
C LEU A 98 14.52 -1.69 -1.99
N LEU A 99 14.18 -1.14 -0.82
CA LEU A 99 12.81 -1.07 -0.32
C LEU A 99 11.91 -0.25 -1.26
N CYS A 100 12.37 0.94 -1.67
CA CYS A 100 11.64 1.82 -2.59
C CYS A 100 11.34 1.11 -3.91
N TYR A 101 12.34 0.46 -4.52
CA TYR A 101 12.12 -0.29 -5.76
C TYR A 101 11.15 -1.46 -5.56
N ALA A 102 11.35 -2.26 -4.51
CA ALA A 102 10.49 -3.41 -4.26
C ALA A 102 9.02 -3.00 -4.05
N PHE A 103 8.79 -1.90 -3.32
CA PHE A 103 7.46 -1.35 -3.07
C PHE A 103 6.82 -0.78 -4.34
N ASN A 104 7.56 -0.01 -5.13
CA ASN A 104 7.03 0.54 -6.38
C ASN A 104 6.73 -0.54 -7.43
N ASP A 105 7.61 -1.54 -7.58
CA ASP A 105 7.35 -2.70 -8.43
C ASP A 105 6.03 -3.38 -8.02
N ALA A 106 5.81 -3.54 -6.72
CA ALA A 106 4.60 -4.16 -6.18
C ALA A 106 3.35 -3.33 -6.50
N CYS A 107 3.43 -2.02 -6.33
CA CYS A 107 2.32 -1.10 -6.61
C CYS A 107 1.99 -1.08 -8.11
N GLN A 108 3.01 -0.94 -8.97
CA GLN A 108 2.86 -0.93 -10.43
C GLN A 108 2.22 -2.23 -10.92
N LEU A 109 2.72 -3.37 -10.43
CA LEU A 109 2.15 -4.67 -10.75
C LEU A 109 0.67 -4.76 -10.37
N LEU A 110 0.30 -4.26 -9.17
CA LEU A 110 -1.08 -4.27 -8.73
C LEU A 110 -1.97 -3.42 -9.66
N GLN A 111 -1.53 -2.22 -10.01
CA GLN A 111 -2.27 -1.33 -10.90
C GLN A 111 -2.50 -1.92 -12.29
N ASP A 112 -1.45 -2.44 -12.92
CA ASP A 112 -1.53 -3.01 -14.27
C ASP A 112 -2.43 -4.24 -14.30
N ARG A 113 -2.37 -5.06 -13.25
CA ARG A 113 -3.16 -6.29 -13.17
C ARG A 113 -4.61 -6.06 -12.80
N VAL A 114 -4.93 -5.09 -11.95
CA VAL A 114 -6.33 -4.71 -11.67
C VAL A 114 -6.99 -4.19 -12.94
N LYS A 115 -6.34 -3.27 -13.68
CA LYS A 115 -6.85 -2.78 -14.97
C LYS A 115 -7.09 -3.92 -15.96
N HIS A 116 -6.18 -4.89 -16.04
CA HIS A 116 -6.34 -6.05 -16.90
C HIS A 116 -7.48 -6.97 -16.44
N MET A 117 -7.64 -7.18 -15.13
CA MET A 117 -8.73 -7.97 -14.57
C MET A 117 -10.10 -7.33 -14.83
N ASP A 118 -10.22 -6.01 -14.71
CA ASP A 118 -11.46 -5.30 -15.03
C ASP A 118 -11.84 -5.55 -16.50
N ALA A 119 -10.89 -5.45 -17.43
CA ALA A 119 -11.13 -5.75 -18.84
C ALA A 119 -11.63 -7.19 -19.07
N LEU A 120 -11.01 -8.19 -18.41
CA LEU A 120 -11.42 -9.60 -18.50
C LEU A 120 -12.80 -9.84 -17.90
N HIS A 121 -13.14 -9.17 -16.79
CA HIS A 121 -14.44 -9.28 -16.14
C HIS A 121 -15.55 -8.74 -17.04
N HIS A 122 -15.35 -7.56 -17.64
CA HIS A 122 -16.31 -6.95 -18.58
C HIS A 122 -16.52 -7.83 -19.82
N ALA A 123 -15.47 -8.50 -20.29
CA ALA A 123 -15.53 -9.42 -21.41
C ALA A 123 -16.06 -10.84 -21.04
N ARG A 124 -16.47 -11.06 -19.77
CA ARG A 124 -17.03 -12.32 -19.24
C ARG A 124 -16.09 -13.53 -19.31
N TYR A 125 -14.78 -13.31 -19.40
CA TYR A 125 -13.74 -14.36 -19.42
C TYR A 125 -13.39 -14.84 -18.01
N ARG A 126 -14.31 -15.60 -17.38
CA ARG A 126 -14.19 -15.99 -15.96
C ARG A 126 -12.96 -16.86 -15.65
N LYS A 127 -12.58 -17.78 -16.56
CA LYS A 127 -11.44 -18.70 -16.34
C LYS A 127 -10.11 -17.94 -16.39
N GLU A 128 -9.99 -17.03 -17.36
CA GLU A 128 -8.85 -16.17 -17.58
C GLU A 128 -8.70 -15.18 -16.43
N HIS A 129 -9.81 -14.60 -15.97
CA HIS A 129 -9.85 -13.75 -14.77
C HIS A 129 -9.31 -14.49 -13.52
N ALA A 130 -9.79 -15.71 -13.26
CA ALA A 130 -9.32 -16.51 -12.13
C ALA A 130 -7.83 -16.91 -12.25
N ARG A 131 -7.33 -17.12 -13.47
CA ARG A 131 -5.90 -17.37 -13.71
C ARG A 131 -5.06 -16.12 -13.49
N ALA A 132 -5.51 -14.97 -13.98
CA ALA A 132 -4.85 -13.68 -13.79
C ALA A 132 -4.74 -13.32 -12.31
N LEU A 133 -5.82 -13.53 -11.53
CA LEU A 133 -5.83 -13.28 -10.10
C LEU A 133 -4.89 -14.21 -9.31
N ARG A 134 -4.81 -15.49 -9.69
CA ARG A 134 -3.82 -16.43 -9.09
C ARG A 134 -2.39 -16.02 -9.38
N HIS A 135 -2.11 -15.61 -10.61
CA HIS A 135 -0.79 -15.12 -10.99
C HIS A 135 -0.43 -13.84 -10.23
N LEU A 136 -1.36 -12.88 -10.14
CA LEU A 136 -1.17 -11.65 -9.37
C LEU A 136 -0.85 -11.95 -7.90
N TYR A 137 -1.60 -12.85 -7.25
CA TYR A 137 -1.34 -13.26 -5.87
C TYR A 137 0.08 -13.81 -5.68
N GLN A 138 0.53 -14.71 -6.56
CA GLN A 138 1.87 -15.30 -6.49
C GLN A 138 2.97 -14.25 -6.65
N GLN A 139 2.80 -13.34 -7.61
CA GLN A 139 3.75 -12.25 -7.81
C GLN A 139 3.76 -11.27 -6.63
N GLN A 140 2.59 -10.94 -6.07
CA GLN A 140 2.50 -10.09 -4.88
C GLN A 140 3.16 -10.72 -3.65
N ALA A 141 3.04 -12.05 -3.48
CA ALA A 141 3.76 -12.74 -2.41
C ALA A 141 5.28 -12.62 -2.55
N LEU A 142 5.80 -12.68 -3.79
CA LEU A 142 7.23 -12.48 -4.06
C LEU A 142 7.66 -11.04 -3.73
N HIS A 143 6.89 -10.04 -4.15
CA HIS A 143 7.19 -8.64 -3.83
C HIS A 143 7.10 -8.34 -2.34
N GLY A 144 6.08 -8.88 -1.65
CA GLY A 144 5.96 -8.79 -0.19
C GLY A 144 7.20 -9.31 0.52
N LYS A 145 7.71 -10.48 0.13
CA LYS A 145 8.95 -11.04 0.70
C LYS A 145 10.19 -10.16 0.43
N ARG A 146 10.27 -9.53 -0.75
CA ARG A 146 11.35 -8.57 -1.07
C ARG A 146 11.29 -7.35 -0.16
N ILE A 147 10.09 -6.83 0.09
CA ILE A 147 9.85 -5.69 0.99
C ILE A 147 10.22 -6.07 2.43
N GLU A 148 9.77 -7.22 2.93
CA GLU A 148 10.13 -7.73 4.27
C GLU A 148 11.65 -7.86 4.43
N THR A 149 12.32 -8.42 3.43
CA THR A 149 13.79 -8.59 3.45
C THR A 149 14.50 -7.23 3.48
N ALA A 150 14.10 -6.29 2.63
CA ALA A 150 14.68 -4.94 2.60
C ALA A 150 14.40 -4.18 3.90
N SER A 151 13.20 -4.34 4.47
CA SER A 151 12.84 -3.79 5.78
C SER A 151 13.75 -4.36 6.88
N HIS A 152 13.98 -5.66 6.93
CA HIS A 152 14.90 -6.26 7.90
C HIS A 152 16.34 -5.77 7.75
N GLN A 153 16.84 -5.64 6.51
CA GLN A 153 18.17 -5.08 6.25
C GLN A 153 18.28 -3.63 6.75
N LEU A 154 17.25 -2.82 6.54
CA LEU A 154 17.25 -1.44 7.00
C LEU A 154 17.20 -1.33 8.54
N ARG A 155 16.45 -2.22 9.20
CA ARG A 155 16.44 -2.32 10.67
C ARG A 155 17.79 -2.72 11.24
N HIS A 156 18.47 -3.66 10.58
CA HIS A 156 19.81 -4.07 10.97
C HIS A 156 20.80 -2.92 10.83
N ALA A 157 20.79 -2.22 9.69
CA ALA A 157 21.64 -1.06 9.46
C ALA A 157 21.37 0.06 10.49
N LEU A 158 20.10 0.30 10.83
CA LEU A 158 19.73 1.27 11.88
C LEU A 158 20.30 0.90 13.25
N ALA A 159 20.32 -0.39 13.59
CA ALA A 159 20.87 -0.87 14.86
C ALA A 159 22.41 -0.82 14.91
N GLU A 160 23.08 -1.02 13.78
CA GLU A 160 24.54 -0.91 13.66
C GLU A 160 25.03 0.54 13.72
N GLU A 161 24.28 1.46 13.10
CA GLU A 161 24.58 2.89 13.01
C GLU A 161 24.11 3.69 14.24
N ASN A 162 24.20 3.09 15.45
CA ASN A 162 23.71 3.66 16.72
C ASN A 162 24.09 5.14 16.87
N GLY A 163 23.07 6.02 16.89
CA GLY A 163 23.24 7.47 17.08
C GLY A 163 23.44 8.30 15.80
N SER A 164 23.41 7.68 14.61
CA SER A 164 23.46 8.39 13.32
C SER A 164 22.19 9.18 13.00
N LEU A 165 21.04 8.71 13.49
CA LEU A 165 19.74 9.36 13.38
C LEU A 165 19.24 9.80 14.76
N SER A 166 18.40 10.83 14.77
CA SER A 166 17.66 11.17 15.98
C SER A 166 16.76 10.01 16.43
N SER A 167 16.42 9.95 17.71
CA SER A 167 15.51 8.93 18.24
C SER A 167 14.14 8.99 17.56
N LEU A 168 13.67 10.20 17.24
CA LEU A 168 12.42 10.42 16.51
C LEU A 168 12.51 9.88 15.08
N ASP A 169 13.55 10.23 14.33
CA ASP A 169 13.74 9.75 12.95
C ASP A 169 13.82 8.22 12.89
N SER A 170 14.53 7.63 13.85
CA SER A 170 14.66 6.17 13.99
C SER A 170 13.29 5.51 14.21
N VAL A 171 12.48 6.05 15.14
CA VAL A 171 11.13 5.54 15.41
C VAL A 171 10.21 5.72 14.20
N MET A 172 10.27 6.88 13.54
CA MET A 172 9.45 7.18 12.37
C MET A 172 9.79 6.25 11.21
N LEU A 173 11.07 5.93 11.01
CA LEU A 173 11.51 4.96 10.03
C LEU A 173 10.99 3.56 10.37
N MET A 174 11.17 3.10 11.62
CA MET A 174 10.70 1.79 12.07
C MET A 174 9.19 1.61 11.84
N LEU A 175 8.39 2.59 12.24
CA LEU A 175 6.93 2.58 12.04
C LEU A 175 6.55 2.60 10.55
N THR A 176 7.31 3.30 9.71
CA THR A 176 7.11 3.25 8.25
C THR A 176 7.35 1.84 7.72
N LEU A 177 8.40 1.17 8.19
CA LEU A 177 8.69 -0.20 7.74
C LEU A 177 7.60 -1.19 8.17
N ASP A 178 7.07 -1.05 9.39
CA ASP A 178 5.94 -1.86 9.85
C ASP A 178 4.70 -1.62 8.97
N ASP A 179 4.38 -0.36 8.70
CA ASP A 179 3.22 0.00 7.88
C ASP A 179 3.34 -0.52 6.44
N LEU A 180 4.52 -0.43 5.82
CA LEU A 180 4.75 -0.96 4.47
C LEU A 180 4.57 -2.48 4.42
N CYS A 181 5.09 -3.21 5.41
CA CYS A 181 4.87 -4.65 5.51
C CYS A 181 3.39 -4.99 5.73
N GLU A 182 2.69 -4.23 6.59
CA GLU A 182 1.26 -4.44 6.84
C GLU A 182 0.43 -4.15 5.57
N ILE A 183 0.72 -3.08 4.84
CA ILE A 183 0.08 -2.75 3.55
C ILE A 183 0.15 -3.94 2.60
N MET A 184 1.35 -4.53 2.45
CA MET A 184 1.54 -5.70 1.58
C MET A 184 0.77 -6.93 2.06
N GLY A 185 0.78 -7.19 3.37
CA GLY A 185 0.02 -8.29 3.97
C GLY A 185 -1.49 -8.16 3.74
N ARG A 186 -2.03 -6.93 3.87
CA ARG A 186 -3.44 -6.61 3.64
C ARG A 186 -3.82 -6.70 2.17
N ILE A 187 -2.98 -6.23 1.25
CA ILE A 187 -3.17 -6.42 -0.20
C ILE A 187 -3.26 -7.91 -0.52
N ARG A 188 -2.36 -8.72 0.05
CA ARG A 188 -2.40 -10.18 -0.15
C ARG A 188 -3.70 -10.79 0.38
N ALA A 189 -4.15 -10.38 1.56
CA ALA A 189 -5.42 -10.83 2.13
C ALA A 189 -6.61 -10.47 1.24
N LEU A 190 -6.66 -9.24 0.71
CA LEU A 190 -7.67 -8.81 -0.26
C LEU A 190 -7.68 -9.68 -1.52
N LEU A 191 -6.51 -9.99 -2.08
CA LEU A 191 -6.39 -10.86 -3.25
C LEU A 191 -6.86 -12.28 -2.95
N THR A 192 -6.59 -12.81 -1.76
CA THR A 192 -7.12 -14.12 -1.34
C THR A 192 -8.63 -14.09 -1.20
N SER A 193 -9.20 -13.05 -0.60
CA SER A 193 -10.66 -12.89 -0.52
C SER A 193 -11.25 -12.87 -1.92
N LEU A 194 -10.65 -12.17 -2.88
CA LEU A 194 -11.13 -12.14 -4.26
C LEU A 194 -11.01 -13.48 -5.01
N GLN A 195 -10.16 -14.42 -4.57
CA GLN A 195 -9.99 -15.75 -5.19
C GLN A 195 -11.01 -16.78 -4.70
N GLN A 196 -11.55 -16.58 -3.50
CA GLN A 196 -12.50 -17.52 -2.88
C GLN A 196 -13.93 -17.35 -3.41
N TYR A 197 -14.16 -16.39 -4.31
CA TYR A 197 -15.47 -16.02 -4.87
C TYR A 197 -15.41 -15.82 -6.40
#